data_AF-A0A4R6JYY6-F1
#
_entry.id   AF-A0A4R6JYY6-F1
#
_cell.length_a   1.000
_cell.length_b   1.000
_cell.length_c   1.000
_cell.angle_alpha   90.00
_cell.angle_beta   90.00
_cell.angle_gamma   90.00
#
_symmetry.space_group_name_H-M   'P 1'
#
loop_
_entity.id
_entity.type
_entity.pdbx_description
1 polymer ?
#
loop_
_entity_poly.entity_id
_entity_poly.type
_entity_poly.pdbx_seq_one_letter_code
_entity_poly.pdbx_strand_id
1 'polypeptide(L)'
;MSIPISSADFRRATGMFPSLQPLATSGNLITAIAVVIGGISGSKRSDRVPVSYRVLASVRSLETALPPIWIASPEDSRIKHRNIYRAREVCPFNGRKMPTLCWGDTPKAWRGTATAERGLANLLEAVRQVLANVNPDSPAR
;
A
#
# COMPACT_ATOMS: atom_id res chain seq x y z
N MET A 1 8.70 9.11 18.49
CA MET A 1 9.25 9.93 17.39
C MET A 1 9.10 9.14 16.09
N SER A 2 8.59 9.76 15.03
CA SER A 2 8.42 9.16 13.71
C SER A 2 9.64 9.46 12.85
N ILE A 3 10.40 8.44 12.44
CA ILE A 3 11.56 8.60 11.55
C ILE A 3 11.07 8.45 10.10
N PRO A 4 11.15 9.49 9.27
CA PRO A 4 10.74 9.41 7.87
C PRO A 4 11.76 8.65 7.01
N ILE A 5 11.36 8.26 5.80
CA ILE A 5 12.18 7.45 4.90
C ILE A 5 13.40 8.25 4.42
N SER A 6 14.59 7.67 4.57
CA SER A 6 15.83 8.24 4.04
C SER A 6 15.88 8.15 2.51
N SER A 7 16.59 9.07 1.86
CA SER A 7 16.80 9.04 0.40
C SER A 7 17.49 7.75 -0.08
N ALA A 8 18.27 7.10 0.79
CA ALA A 8 18.89 5.80 0.48
C ALA A 8 17.84 4.68 0.42
N ASP A 9 16.92 4.62 1.38
CA ASP A 9 15.85 3.62 1.39
C ASP A 9 14.89 3.79 0.20
N PHE A 10 14.54 5.03 -0.12
CA PHE A 10 13.76 5.35 -1.31
C PHE A 10 14.45 4.89 -2.60
N ARG A 11 15.75 5.17 -2.76
CA ARG A 11 16.53 4.75 -3.93
C ARG A 11 16.62 3.23 -4.09
N ARG A 12 16.77 2.50 -2.98
CA ARG A 12 16.72 1.02 -3.01
C ARG A 12 15.35 0.53 -3.48
N ALA A 13 14.28 1.10 -2.94
CA ALA A 13 12.92 0.73 -3.33
C ALA A 13 12.61 1.04 -4.80
N THR A 14 13.12 2.14 -5.37
CA THR A 14 12.93 2.45 -6.81
C THR A 14 13.54 1.40 -7.74
N GLY A 15 14.58 0.66 -7.30
CA GLY A 15 15.13 -0.46 -8.09
C GLY A 15 14.14 -1.60 -8.29
N MET A 16 13.26 -1.84 -7.30
CA MET A 16 12.20 -2.86 -7.36
C MET A 16 10.86 -2.32 -7.84
N PHE A 17 10.60 -1.03 -7.61
CA PHE A 17 9.36 -0.34 -7.93
C PHE A 17 9.65 0.93 -8.74
N PRO A 18 9.89 0.84 -10.06
CA PRO A 18 10.32 1.99 -10.87
C PRO A 18 9.30 3.12 -10.96
N SER A 19 8.02 2.84 -10.69
CA SER A 19 6.92 3.82 -10.69
C SER A 19 6.80 4.57 -9.36
N LEU A 20 7.67 4.30 -8.39
CA LEU A 20 7.67 4.92 -7.07
C LEU A 20 8.03 6.40 -7.17
N GLN A 21 7.16 7.24 -6.60
CA GLN A 21 7.25 8.70 -6.65
C GLN A 21 7.02 9.26 -5.24
N PRO A 22 7.77 10.30 -4.82
CA PRO A 22 7.42 11.04 -3.61
C PRO A 22 6.11 11.81 -3.84
N LEU A 23 5.20 11.73 -2.88
CA LEU A 23 3.95 12.50 -2.87
C LEU A 23 4.03 13.73 -1.96
N ALA A 24 4.76 13.62 -0.84
CA ALA A 24 4.91 14.73 0.10
C ALA A 24 6.29 14.77 0.79
N THR A 25 6.85 15.97 0.75
CA THR A 25 8.02 16.53 1.43
C THR A 25 7.91 16.82 2.94
N SER A 26 8.95 16.62 3.76
CA SER A 26 9.18 17.46 4.96
C SER A 26 10.67 17.76 5.05
N GLY A 27 11.10 18.87 4.45
CA GLY A 27 12.51 19.11 4.16
C GLY A 27 13.04 18.04 3.19
N ASN A 28 14.14 17.39 3.56
CA ASN A 28 14.78 16.33 2.76
C ASN A 28 14.14 14.94 2.93
N LEU A 29 13.07 14.83 3.70
CA LEU A 29 12.52 13.56 4.14
C LEU A 29 11.20 13.27 3.42
N ILE A 30 11.08 12.06 2.88
CA ILE A 30 9.87 11.63 2.17
C ILE A 30 8.86 11.14 3.20
N THR A 31 7.69 11.78 3.20
CA THR A 31 6.63 11.51 4.20
C THR A 31 5.39 10.86 3.61
N ALA A 32 5.23 10.90 2.29
CA ALA A 32 4.22 10.16 1.56
C ALA A 32 4.75 9.77 0.19
N ILE A 33 4.23 8.67 -0.34
CA ILE A 33 4.63 8.10 -1.63
C ILE A 33 3.40 7.72 -2.47
N ALA A 34 3.61 7.67 -3.78
CA ALA A 34 2.73 7.06 -4.74
C ALA A 34 3.50 6.02 -5.55
N VAL A 35 2.86 4.91 -5.90
CA VAL A 35 3.48 3.84 -6.70
C VAL A 35 2.42 3.10 -7.49
N VAL A 36 2.77 2.59 -8.67
CA VAL A 36 1.93 1.68 -9.44
C VAL A 36 2.38 0.24 -9.18
N ILE A 37 1.49 -0.58 -8.63
CA ILE A 37 1.75 -1.98 -8.30
C ILE A 37 0.81 -2.88 -9.12
N GLY A 38 1.38 -3.89 -9.75
CA GLY A 38 0.61 -4.94 -10.42
C GLY A 38 -0.08 -5.85 -9.40
N GLY A 39 -1.33 -6.18 -9.68
CA GLY A 39 -2.13 -7.13 -8.92
C GLY A 39 -3.19 -7.77 -9.80
N ILE A 40 -4.22 -8.28 -9.16
CA ILE A 40 -5.39 -8.89 -9.83
C ILE A 40 -6.66 -8.15 -9.44
N SER A 41 -7.69 -8.23 -10.26
CA SER A 41 -9.08 -7.92 -9.89
C SER A 41 -9.90 -9.18 -10.05
N GLY A 42 -11.07 -9.24 -9.41
CA GLY A 42 -11.88 -10.45 -9.32
C GLY A 42 -11.81 -11.10 -7.96
N SER A 43 -12.73 -12.04 -7.71
CA SER A 43 -12.91 -12.66 -6.39
C SER A 43 -12.69 -14.17 -6.41
N LYS A 44 -12.90 -14.82 -7.55
CA LYS A 44 -12.74 -16.25 -7.80
C LYS A 44 -11.60 -16.46 -8.77
N ARG A 45 -11.21 -17.71 -9.02
CA ARG A 45 -10.13 -17.99 -9.98
C ARG A 45 -10.56 -17.66 -11.43
N SER A 46 -11.84 -17.84 -11.75
CA SER A 46 -12.38 -17.70 -13.11
C SER A 46 -12.57 -16.25 -13.58
N ASP A 47 -12.66 -15.29 -12.67
CA ASP A 47 -12.85 -13.86 -12.99
C ASP A 47 -11.59 -13.01 -12.70
N ARG A 48 -10.45 -13.67 -12.42
CA ARG A 48 -9.17 -13.01 -12.15
C ARG A 48 -8.60 -12.39 -13.41
N VAL A 49 -8.41 -11.08 -13.38
CA VAL A 49 -7.74 -10.33 -14.45
C VAL A 49 -6.61 -9.48 -13.90
N PRO A 50 -5.46 -9.37 -14.58
CA PRO A 50 -4.40 -8.46 -14.16
C PRO A 50 -4.88 -7.00 -14.11
N VAL A 51 -4.52 -6.28 -13.06
CA VAL A 51 -4.84 -4.86 -12.88
C VAL A 51 -3.66 -4.13 -12.27
N SER A 52 -3.39 -2.92 -12.77
CA SER A 52 -2.43 -1.99 -12.17
C SER A 52 -3.12 -1.10 -11.15
N TYR A 53 -2.67 -1.16 -9.91
CA TYR A 53 -3.17 -0.34 -8.82
C TYR A 53 -2.25 0.86 -8.61
N ARG A 54 -2.80 2.08 -8.66
CA ARG A 54 -2.06 3.26 -8.16
C ARG A 54 -2.30 3.36 -6.66
N VAL A 55 -1.25 3.19 -5.90
CA VAL A 55 -1.26 3.11 -4.44
C VAL A 55 -0.67 4.39 -3.87
N LEU A 56 -1.30 4.92 -2.82
CA LEU A 56 -0.79 6.04 -2.03
C LEU A 56 -0.54 5.56 -0.60
N ALA A 57 0.54 6.03 0.02
CA ALA A 57 0.86 5.69 1.40
C ALA A 57 1.46 6.88 2.15
N SER A 58 1.06 7.05 3.41
CA SER A 58 1.83 7.86 4.36
C SER A 58 2.96 6.98 4.87
N VAL A 59 4.19 7.46 4.90
CA VAL A 59 5.35 6.64 5.32
C VAL A 59 6.02 7.17 6.58
N ARG A 60 5.37 8.11 7.28
CA ARG A 60 5.88 8.72 8.50
C ARG A 60 6.11 7.71 9.63
N SER A 61 5.25 6.69 9.71
CA SER A 61 5.25 5.72 10.81
C SER A 61 5.83 4.36 10.44
N LEU A 62 6.51 4.25 9.28
CA LEU A 62 6.90 2.99 8.66
C LEU A 62 7.64 2.04 9.63
N GLU A 63 8.58 2.59 10.40
CA GLU A 63 9.38 1.84 11.38
C GLU A 63 8.57 1.32 12.58
N THR A 64 7.44 1.96 12.89
CA THR A 64 6.66 1.69 14.11
C THR A 64 5.37 0.92 13.85
N ALA A 65 4.78 1.09 12.67
CA ALA A 65 3.49 0.53 12.33
C ALA A 65 3.36 0.35 10.82
N LEU A 66 2.53 -0.61 10.41
CA LEU A 66 2.17 -0.78 9.01
C LEU A 66 1.39 0.46 8.57
N PRO A 67 1.86 1.22 7.58
CA PRO A 67 1.20 2.47 7.26
C PRO A 67 -0.14 2.28 6.54
N PRO A 68 -1.06 3.25 6.68
CA PRO A 68 -2.31 3.23 5.93
C PRO A 68 -2.03 3.34 4.43
N ILE A 69 -2.78 2.55 3.66
CA ILE A 69 -2.66 2.46 2.19
C ILE A 69 -4.00 2.80 1.56
N TRP A 70 -3.97 3.70 0.58
CA TRP A 70 -5.11 4.09 -0.23
C TRP A 70 -4.92 3.69 -1.69
N ILE A 71 -6.01 3.27 -2.34
CA ILE A 71 -6.02 2.90 -3.76
C ILE A 71 -6.61 4.06 -4.57
N ALA A 72 -5.77 4.73 -5.35
CA ALA A 72 -6.16 5.85 -6.22
C ALA A 72 -6.62 5.42 -7.61
N SER A 73 -6.17 4.25 -8.06
CA SER A 73 -6.63 3.64 -9.31
C SER A 73 -6.61 2.12 -9.15
N PRO A 74 -7.57 1.39 -9.73
CA PRO A 74 -8.74 1.90 -10.45
C PRO A 74 -9.75 2.57 -9.50
N GLU A 75 -10.76 3.24 -10.05
CA GLU A 75 -11.86 3.83 -9.27
C GLU A 75 -12.57 2.76 -8.43
N ASP A 76 -13.09 3.15 -7.26
CA ASP A 76 -13.72 2.22 -6.31
C ASP A 76 -14.77 1.33 -6.98
N SER A 77 -15.68 1.90 -7.77
CA SER A 77 -16.73 1.17 -8.49
C SER A 77 -16.20 0.02 -9.38
N ARG A 78 -14.96 0.12 -9.86
CA ARG A 78 -14.30 -0.87 -10.72
C ARG A 78 -13.47 -1.89 -9.94
N ILE A 79 -13.23 -1.68 -8.64
CA ILE A 79 -12.49 -2.61 -7.79
C ILE A 79 -13.39 -3.81 -7.45
N LYS A 80 -12.97 -5.00 -7.89
CA LYS A 80 -13.60 -6.29 -7.56
C LYS A 80 -12.75 -7.17 -6.64
N HIS A 81 -11.55 -6.73 -6.28
CA HIS A 81 -10.64 -7.46 -5.39
C HIS A 81 -11.24 -7.56 -3.97
N ARG A 82 -11.29 -8.76 -3.38
CA ARG A 82 -11.89 -8.95 -2.04
C ARG A 82 -11.11 -8.27 -0.92
N ASN A 83 -9.77 -8.32 -0.97
CA ASN A 83 -8.90 -7.67 0.03
C ASN A 83 -8.87 -6.13 -0.02
N ILE A 84 -9.85 -5.46 -0.64
CA ILE A 84 -9.89 -3.99 -0.71
C ILE A 84 -11.24 -3.51 -0.18
N TYR A 85 -11.24 -2.79 0.93
CA TYR A 85 -12.44 -2.13 1.45
C TYR A 85 -12.93 -1.07 0.46
N ARG A 86 -14.25 -0.91 0.38
CA ARG A 86 -14.87 0.22 -0.34
C ARG A 86 -14.42 1.55 0.26
N ALA A 87 -14.57 2.63 -0.51
CA ALA A 87 -14.15 3.96 -0.11
C ALA A 87 -14.82 4.41 1.20
N ARG A 88 -14.07 4.36 2.30
CA ARG A 88 -14.58 4.68 3.65
C ARG A 88 -13.66 5.62 4.44
N GLU A 89 -12.35 5.51 4.22
CA GLU A 89 -11.34 6.31 4.91
C GLU A 89 -10.95 7.53 4.08
N VAL A 90 -10.86 8.70 4.73
CA VAL A 90 -10.43 9.94 4.08
C VAL A 90 -8.92 9.88 3.85
N CYS A 91 -8.51 9.98 2.59
CA CYS A 91 -7.11 10.09 2.25
C CYS A 91 -6.61 11.50 2.57
N PRO A 92 -5.55 11.64 3.40
CA PRO A 92 -5.06 12.95 3.84
C PRO A 92 -4.44 13.77 2.70
N PHE A 93 -4.15 13.15 1.54
CA PHE A 93 -3.46 13.80 0.44
C PHE A 93 -4.39 14.52 -0.54
N ASN A 94 -5.66 14.11 -0.61
CA ASN A 94 -6.64 14.68 -1.54
C ASN A 94 -8.00 14.98 -0.90
N GLY A 95 -8.17 14.70 0.40
CA GLY A 95 -9.39 14.96 1.15
C GLY A 95 -10.59 14.07 0.77
N ARG A 96 -10.42 13.08 -0.11
CA ARG A 96 -11.50 12.21 -0.59
C ARG A 96 -11.51 10.89 0.18
N LYS A 97 -12.70 10.31 0.34
CA LYS A 97 -12.82 8.90 0.78
C LYS A 97 -12.26 7.98 -0.29
N MET A 98 -11.38 7.07 0.09
CA MET A 98 -10.69 6.17 -0.83
C MET A 98 -10.74 4.72 -0.35
N PRO A 99 -10.70 3.75 -1.28
CA PRO A 99 -10.56 2.34 -0.95
C PRO A 99 -9.23 2.08 -0.23
N THR A 100 -9.25 1.18 0.75
CA THR A 100 -8.07 0.81 1.55
C THR A 100 -7.86 -0.70 1.55
N LEU A 101 -6.62 -1.13 1.76
CA LEU A 101 -6.30 -2.56 1.80
C LEU A 101 -6.83 -3.21 3.09
N CYS A 102 -7.38 -4.41 2.94
CA CYS A 102 -7.64 -5.32 4.03
C CYS A 102 -6.40 -6.17 4.29
N TRP A 103 -5.66 -5.79 5.32
CA TRP A 103 -4.38 -6.39 5.67
C TRP A 103 -4.47 -7.75 6.40
N GLY A 104 -5.63 -8.15 6.91
CA GLY A 104 -5.73 -9.34 7.77
C GLY A 104 -4.72 -9.26 8.92
N ASP A 105 -3.89 -10.30 9.07
CA ASP A 105 -2.86 -10.39 10.12
C ASP A 105 -1.54 -9.70 9.79
N THR A 106 -1.35 -9.14 8.57
CA THR A 106 -0.11 -8.44 8.19
C THR A 106 0.31 -7.35 9.18
N PRO A 107 -0.57 -6.55 9.82
CA PRO A 107 -0.14 -5.53 10.78
C PRO A 107 0.48 -6.15 12.05
N LYS A 108 0.03 -7.34 12.45
CA LYS A 108 0.62 -8.09 13.58
C LYS A 108 2.01 -8.61 13.20
N ALA A 109 2.14 -9.20 12.00
CA ALA A 109 3.43 -9.66 11.48
C ALA A 109 4.44 -8.51 11.35
N TRP A 110 4.02 -7.36 10.80
CA TRP A 110 4.86 -6.16 10.65
C TRP A 110 5.45 -5.69 11.98
N ARG A 111 4.64 -5.70 13.05
CA ARG A 111 5.10 -5.34 14.40
C ARG A 111 6.03 -6.38 15.03
N GLY A 112 6.05 -7.62 14.54
CA GLY A 112 6.98 -8.67 14.96
C GLY A 112 8.34 -8.62 14.23
N THR A 113 8.38 -8.07 13.02
CA THR A 113 9.59 -7.88 12.21
C THR A 113 10.57 -6.88 12.85
N ALA A 114 11.88 -7.06 12.69
CA ALA A 114 12.87 -6.13 13.24
C ALA A 114 12.73 -4.73 12.60
N THR A 115 12.94 -3.65 13.36
CA THR A 115 12.77 -2.27 12.86
C THR A 115 13.61 -1.99 11.61
N ALA A 116 14.84 -2.51 11.56
CA ALA A 116 15.73 -2.35 10.40
C ALA A 116 15.20 -3.01 9.11
N GLU A 117 14.29 -3.98 9.24
CA GLU A 117 13.65 -4.67 8.13
C GLU A 117 12.31 -4.02 7.73
N ARG A 118 11.83 -3.02 8.48
CA ARG A 118 10.60 -2.27 8.16
C ARG A 118 10.88 -1.14 7.16
N GLY A 119 11.51 -1.49 6.04
CA GLY A 119 11.87 -0.55 4.96
C GLY A 119 10.78 -0.41 3.91
N LEU A 120 10.93 0.59 3.02
CA LEU A 120 9.95 0.90 1.98
C LEU A 120 9.73 -0.27 1.03
N ALA A 121 10.80 -0.92 0.59
CA ALA A 121 10.72 -2.06 -0.33
C ALA A 121 9.87 -3.19 0.26
N ASN A 122 10.00 -3.48 1.55
CA ASN A 122 9.25 -4.53 2.24
C ASN A 122 7.77 -4.15 2.41
N LEU A 123 7.46 -2.88 2.68
CA LEU A 123 6.08 -2.41 2.65
C LEU A 123 5.45 -2.61 1.27
N LEU A 124 6.13 -2.17 0.20
CA LEU A 124 5.60 -2.25 -1.16
C LEU A 124 5.45 -3.69 -1.64
N GLU A 125 6.36 -4.57 -1.21
CA GLU A 125 6.26 -6.01 -1.44
C GLU A 125 5.06 -6.62 -0.69
N ALA A 126 4.82 -6.23 0.57
CA ALA A 126 3.62 -6.66 1.30
C ALA A 126 2.33 -6.19 0.60
N VAL A 127 2.31 -4.96 0.09
CA VAL A 127 1.19 -4.46 -0.74
C VAL A 127 1.01 -5.32 -1.99
N ARG A 128 2.11 -5.61 -2.71
CA ARG A 128 2.09 -6.45 -3.91
C ARG A 128 1.53 -7.84 -3.63
N GLN A 129 1.90 -8.45 -2.50
CA GLN A 129 1.39 -9.76 -2.09
C GLN A 129 -0.11 -9.74 -1.81
N VAL A 130 -0.61 -8.70 -1.11
CA VAL A 130 -2.05 -8.53 -0.86
C VAL A 130 -2.83 -8.33 -2.15
N LEU A 131 -2.29 -7.58 -3.11
CA LEU A 131 -2.92 -7.30 -4.40
C LEU A 131 -2.80 -8.46 -5.41
N ALA A 132 -1.84 -9.37 -5.23
CA ALA A 132 -1.65 -10.54 -6.08
C ALA A 132 -2.50 -11.74 -5.63
N ASN A 133 -2.94 -11.76 -4.36
CA ASN A 133 -3.64 -12.90 -3.77
C ASN A 133 -5.00 -12.48 -3.21
N VAL A 134 -6.08 -13.12 -3.67
CA VAL A 134 -7.41 -12.92 -3.06
C VAL A 134 -7.54 -13.80 -1.82
N ASN A 135 -7.92 -13.21 -0.69
CA ASN A 135 -8.44 -13.94 0.47
C ASN A 135 -9.97 -14.06 0.32
N PRO A 136 -10.52 -15.27 0.10
CA PRO A 136 -11.96 -15.50 0.04
C PRO A 136 -12.68 -15.05 1.32
N ASP A 137 -12.03 -15.16 2.47
CA ASP A 137 -12.61 -14.85 3.78
C ASP A 137 -12.26 -13.43 4.24
N SER A 138 -11.86 -12.55 3.31
CA SER A 138 -11.53 -11.17 3.64
C SER A 138 -12.75 -10.42 4.18
N PRO A 139 -12.67 -9.79 5.37
CA PRO A 139 -13.78 -9.02 5.95
C PRO A 139 -14.11 -7.74 5.19
N ALA A 140 -13.38 -7.43 4.11
CA ALA A 140 -13.71 -6.32 3.23
C ALA A 140 -14.90 -6.59 2.30
N ARG A 141 -15.40 -7.83 2.22
CA ARG A 141 -16.55 -8.21 1.40
C ARG A 141 -17.46 -9.19 2.09
#